data_AF-A0A2V8KSM1-F1
#
_entry.id   AF-A0A2V8KSM1-F1
#
_cell.length_a   1.000
_cell.length_b   1.000
_cell.length_c   1.000
_cell.angle_alpha   90.00
_cell.angle_beta   90.00
_cell.angle_gamma   90.00
#
_symmetry.space_group_name_H-M   'P 1'
#
loop_
_entity.id
_entity.type
_entity.pdbx_description
1 polymer ?
#
loop_
_entity_poly.entity_id
_entity_poly.type
_entity_poly.pdbx_seq_one_letter_code
_entity_poly.pdbx_strand_id
1 'polypeptide(L)'
;MRLLFVFLLTSSIVYGQASPTDEKIRADVRTIQDAVNEIVGTPIPGGGVLQVAKGAYLDGYGIVVSLEVAFGPFVNPFSPQKTPEEIRTTATQRLKEVQDKLTSILKQKVMLLESIAPSESVSVILNILNTNPAYLPEMPSQVIFSVKKQDAARVSIKSYK
;
A
#
# COMPACT_ATOMS: atom_id res chain seq x y z
N MET A 1 -67.50 13.95 -3.06
CA MET A 1 -66.52 14.38 -2.05
C MET A 1 -65.90 13.12 -1.46
N ARG A 2 -64.55 13.01 -1.49
CA ARG A 2 -63.69 11.98 -0.84
C ARG A 2 -63.75 10.56 -1.47
N LEU A 3 -62.67 9.82 -1.65
CA LEU A 3 -61.24 10.01 -1.36
C LEU A 3 -60.46 9.02 -2.25
N LEU A 4 -59.46 9.53 -2.99
CA LEU A 4 -58.40 8.73 -3.61
C LEU A 4 -57.49 8.15 -2.50
N PHE A 5 -57.44 6.83 -2.36
CA PHE A 5 -56.41 6.05 -1.63
C PHE A 5 -56.40 4.71 -2.38
N VAL A 6 -55.34 4.23 -3.02
CA VAL A 6 -54.04 3.86 -2.47
C VAL A 6 -53.09 3.67 -3.67
N PHE A 7 -52.09 4.52 -3.82
CA PHE A 7 -50.97 4.33 -4.77
C PHE A 7 -49.71 4.96 -4.17
N LEU A 8 -49.23 4.40 -3.07
CA LEU A 8 -48.01 4.86 -2.40
C LEU A 8 -47.59 3.78 -1.43
N LEU A 9 -46.84 2.77 -1.89
CA LEU A 9 -46.06 1.86 -1.03
C LEU A 9 -45.17 0.93 -1.90
N THR A 10 -44.31 1.48 -2.74
CA THR A 10 -43.13 0.75 -3.25
C THR A 10 -41.94 1.69 -3.38
N SER A 11 -41.58 2.37 -2.30
CA SER A 11 -40.26 2.98 -2.15
C SER A 11 -39.37 1.97 -1.42
N SER A 12 -39.09 0.85 -2.08
CA SER A 12 -38.12 -0.13 -1.58
C SER A 12 -36.76 0.54 -1.53
N ILE A 13 -36.21 0.61 -0.32
CA ILE A 13 -34.92 1.18 0.02
C ILE A 13 -33.83 0.39 -0.75
N VAL A 14 -33.34 0.95 -1.86
CA VAL A 14 -32.10 0.50 -2.51
C VAL A 14 -30.97 1.42 -2.05
N TYR A 15 -30.65 1.34 -0.76
CA TYR A 15 -29.42 1.89 -0.20
C TYR A 15 -28.83 0.79 0.66
N GLY A 16 -27.88 0.02 0.10
CA GLY A 16 -27.12 -0.94 0.91
C GLY A 16 -26.54 -2.16 0.18
N GLN A 17 -26.99 -2.51 -1.02
CA GLN A 17 -26.32 -3.56 -1.79
C GLN A 17 -25.24 -2.93 -2.65
N ALA A 18 -23.98 -3.15 -2.24
CA ALA A 18 -22.85 -2.77 -3.07
C ALA A 18 -22.98 -3.44 -4.43
N SER A 19 -22.65 -2.71 -5.50
CA SER A 19 -22.75 -3.29 -6.85
C SER A 19 -21.72 -4.41 -7.01
N PRO A 20 -21.95 -5.38 -7.92
CA PRO A 20 -20.97 -6.42 -8.23
C PRO A 20 -19.60 -5.85 -8.64
N THR A 21 -19.58 -4.65 -9.24
CA THR A 21 -18.35 -3.91 -9.57
C THR A 21 -17.60 -3.46 -8.31
N ASP A 22 -18.31 -2.94 -7.31
CA ASP A 22 -17.70 -2.50 -6.05
C ASP A 22 -17.12 -3.68 -5.25
N GLU A 23 -17.73 -4.86 -5.35
CA GLU A 23 -17.21 -6.07 -4.73
C GLU A 23 -15.89 -6.52 -5.35
N LYS A 24 -15.81 -6.52 -6.68
CA LYS A 24 -14.57 -6.83 -7.42
C LYS A 24 -13.46 -5.83 -7.11
N ILE A 25 -13.78 -4.54 -7.09
CA ILE A 25 -12.82 -3.49 -6.71
C ILE A 25 -12.29 -3.74 -5.29
N ARG A 26 -13.17 -3.99 -4.32
CA ARG A 26 -12.73 -4.29 -2.94
C ARG A 26 -11.88 -5.54 -2.86
N ALA A 27 -12.18 -6.58 -3.64
CA ALA A 27 -11.40 -7.81 -3.68
C ALA A 27 -9.99 -7.58 -4.26
N ASP A 28 -9.88 -6.81 -5.34
CA ASP A 28 -8.60 -6.46 -5.96
C ASP A 28 -7.76 -5.56 -5.06
N VAL A 29 -8.39 -4.57 -4.41
CA VAL A 29 -7.74 -3.71 -3.41
C VAL A 29 -7.17 -4.55 -2.27
N ARG A 30 -7.94 -5.51 -1.73
CA ARG A 30 -7.46 -6.44 -0.70
C ARG A 30 -6.31 -7.31 -1.19
N THR A 31 -6.39 -7.83 -2.42
CA THR A 31 -5.34 -8.65 -3.03
C THR A 31 -3.99 -7.92 -3.04
N ILE A 32 -3.99 -6.64 -3.41
CA ILE A 32 -2.75 -5.83 -3.38
C ILE A 32 -2.33 -5.51 -1.94
N GLN A 33 -3.26 -5.16 -1.05
CA GLN A 33 -2.95 -4.91 0.36
C GLN A 33 -2.26 -6.12 1.02
N ASP A 34 -2.82 -7.32 0.84
CA ASP A 34 -2.30 -8.55 1.43
C ASP A 34 -0.92 -8.88 0.88
N ALA A 35 -0.72 -8.74 -0.44
CA ALA A 35 0.57 -8.92 -1.07
C ALA A 35 1.62 -7.92 -0.54
N VAL A 36 1.25 -6.64 -0.37
CA VAL A 36 2.15 -5.62 0.21
C VAL A 36 2.47 -5.93 1.68
N ASN A 37 1.46 -6.31 2.46
CA ASN A 37 1.64 -6.70 3.87
C ASN A 37 2.54 -7.92 4.02
N GLU A 38 2.46 -8.91 3.13
CA GLU A 38 3.34 -10.09 3.16
C GLU A 38 4.81 -9.72 2.91
N ILE A 39 5.07 -8.85 1.92
CA ILE A 39 6.43 -8.43 1.58
C ILE A 39 7.07 -7.60 2.68
N VAL A 40 6.30 -6.72 3.31
CA VAL A 40 6.83 -5.72 4.24
C VAL A 40 6.66 -6.13 5.69
N GLY A 41 5.66 -6.93 6.00
CA GLY A 41 5.28 -7.39 7.34
C GLY A 41 6.19 -8.43 7.97
N THR A 42 7.36 -8.73 7.39
CA THR A 42 8.34 -9.59 8.06
C THR A 42 8.86 -8.86 9.31
N PRO A 43 8.57 -9.35 10.53
CA PRO A 43 8.84 -8.59 11.74
C PRO A 43 10.35 -8.41 11.96
N ILE A 44 10.76 -7.16 12.16
CA ILE A 44 12.11 -6.83 12.63
C ILE A 44 12.05 -6.80 14.16
N PRO A 45 12.93 -7.50 14.90
CA PRO A 45 13.02 -7.28 16.34
C PRO A 45 13.34 -5.80 16.63
N GLY A 46 12.41 -5.09 17.27
CA GLY A 46 12.54 -3.68 17.64
C GLY A 46 12.20 -2.63 16.57
N GLY A 47 11.83 -3.04 15.35
CA GLY A 47 11.35 -2.18 14.24
C GLY A 47 10.33 -2.91 13.36
N GLY A 48 9.87 -2.36 12.24
CA GLY A 48 8.96 -3.10 11.33
C GLY A 48 7.84 -2.26 10.73
N VAL A 49 6.76 -2.93 10.30
CA VAL A 49 5.53 -2.28 9.84
C VAL A 49 4.88 -1.57 11.02
N LEU A 50 4.85 -0.24 10.94
CA LEU A 50 4.21 0.62 11.93
C LEU A 50 2.72 0.76 11.64
N GLN A 51 2.38 0.82 10.35
CA GLN A 51 1.01 0.81 9.88
C GLN A 51 0.89 -0.19 8.73
N VAL A 52 -0.01 -1.17 8.90
CA VAL A 52 -0.38 -2.11 7.83
C VAL A 52 -0.89 -1.38 6.59
N ALA A 53 -0.73 -2.02 5.45
CA ALA A 53 -1.17 -1.51 4.16
C ALA A 53 -2.66 -1.18 4.17
N LYS A 54 -3.00 0.06 3.87
CA LYS A 54 -4.36 0.55 3.65
C LYS A 54 -4.55 0.85 2.18
N GLY A 55 -5.51 0.17 1.57
CA GLY A 55 -5.83 0.31 0.15
C GLY A 55 -7.08 1.14 -0.06
N ALA A 56 -7.10 1.90 -1.15
CA ALA A 56 -8.25 2.59 -1.68
C ALA A 56 -8.27 2.46 -3.21
N TYR A 57 -9.45 2.56 -3.79
CA TYR A 57 -9.62 2.72 -5.22
C TYR A 57 -10.04 4.16 -5.51
N LEU A 58 -9.42 4.75 -6.53
CA LEU A 58 -9.67 6.11 -6.98
C LEU A 58 -10.13 6.05 -8.44
N ASP A 59 -11.36 6.49 -8.69
CA ASP A 59 -11.97 6.46 -10.02
C ASP A 59 -11.08 7.15 -11.07
N GLY A 60 -10.79 6.44 -12.16
CA GLY A 60 -9.97 6.94 -13.27
C GLY A 60 -8.46 6.93 -13.00
N TYR A 61 -8.03 6.56 -11.78
CA TYR A 61 -6.62 6.46 -11.41
C TYR A 61 -6.22 5.02 -11.08
N GLY A 62 -7.10 4.25 -10.43
CA GLY A 62 -6.89 2.86 -10.02
C GLY A 62 -6.64 2.70 -8.52
N ILE A 63 -5.86 1.70 -8.14
CA ILE A 63 -5.65 1.31 -6.75
C ILE A 63 -4.47 2.06 -6.15
N VAL A 64 -4.66 2.61 -4.95
CA VAL A 64 -3.59 3.21 -4.14
C VAL A 64 -3.50 2.47 -2.82
N VAL A 65 -2.31 1.98 -2.48
CA VAL A 65 -2.02 1.33 -1.20
C VAL A 65 -0.96 2.15 -0.48
N SER A 66 -1.19 2.44 0.80
CA SER A 66 -0.26 3.19 1.64
C SER A 66 0.06 2.42 2.92
N LEU A 67 1.32 2.44 3.32
CA LEU A 67 1.81 1.81 4.54
C LEU A 67 2.93 2.62 5.19
N GLU A 68 3.22 2.32 6.45
CA GLU A 68 4.31 2.95 7.19
C GLU A 68 5.27 1.91 7.78
N VAL A 69 6.57 2.14 7.63
CA VAL A 69 7.63 1.20 8.02
C VAL A 69 8.79 1.88 8.71
N ALA A 70 9.50 1.12 9.54
CA ALA A 70 10.82 1.47 10.05
C ALA A 70 11.83 0.35 9.72
N PHE A 71 12.93 0.69 9.04
CA PHE A 71 13.97 -0.27 8.65
C PHE A 71 15.03 -0.53 9.73
N GLY A 72 14.94 0.15 10.87
CA GLY A 72 15.83 -0.05 12.01
C GLY A 72 15.06 0.13 13.32
N PRO A 73 15.56 -0.44 14.42
CA PRO A 73 14.94 -0.26 15.71
C PRO A 73 15.05 1.19 16.19
N PHE A 74 14.17 1.58 17.10
CA PHE A 74 14.32 2.81 17.85
C PHE A 74 15.61 2.77 18.69
N VAL A 75 16.32 3.89 18.74
CA VAL A 75 17.51 4.01 19.58
C VAL A 75 17.09 3.93 21.05
N ASN A 76 17.58 2.91 21.75
CA ASN A 76 17.37 2.71 23.18
C ASN A 76 18.72 2.84 23.91
N PRO A 77 18.85 3.71 24.93
CA PRO A 77 20.10 3.88 25.68
C PRO A 77 20.50 2.63 26.50
N PHE A 78 19.62 1.65 26.65
CA PHE A 78 19.86 0.42 27.42
C PHE A 78 20.12 -0.82 26.55
N SER A 79 20.19 -0.68 25.22
CA SER A 79 20.46 -1.79 24.30
C SER A 79 21.92 -1.79 23.83
N PRO A 80 22.50 -2.96 23.46
CA PRO A 80 23.80 -3.01 22.82
C PRO A 80 23.81 -2.08 21.60
N GLN A 81 24.70 -1.09 21.59
CA GLN A 81 24.73 -0.11 20.52
C GLN A 81 25.32 -0.76 19.28
N LYS A 82 24.52 -0.82 18.21
CA LYS A 82 25.04 -1.08 16.86
C LYS A 82 25.89 0.11 16.45
N THR A 83 26.95 -0.17 15.72
CA THR A 83 27.77 0.88 15.10
C THR A 83 26.95 1.63 14.03
N PRO A 84 27.27 2.90 13.75
CA PRO A 84 26.61 3.66 12.68
C PRO A 84 26.67 2.96 11.31
N GLU A 85 27.76 2.25 11.03
CA GLU A 85 27.94 1.50 9.78
C GLU A 85 27.00 0.31 9.69
N GLU A 86 26.84 -0.47 10.76
CA GLU A 86 25.86 -1.57 10.80
C GLU A 86 24.43 -1.08 10.62
N ILE A 87 24.08 0.08 11.22
CA ILE A 87 22.76 0.71 11.06
C ILE A 87 22.54 1.08 9.58
N ARG A 88 23.51 1.75 8.96
CA ARG A 88 23.46 2.16 7.55
C ARG A 88 23.30 0.98 6.61
N THR A 89 24.15 -0.02 6.75
CA THR A 89 24.16 -1.21 5.91
C THR A 89 22.86 -1.98 6.04
N THR A 90 22.39 -2.20 7.27
CA THR A 90 21.12 -2.92 7.52
C THR A 90 19.93 -2.20 6.91
N ALA A 91 19.82 -0.89 7.13
CA ALA A 91 18.66 -0.13 6.67
C ALA A 91 18.64 0.00 5.13
N THR A 92 19.80 0.23 4.51
CA THR A 92 19.94 0.33 3.05
C THR A 92 19.64 -1.00 2.37
N GLN A 93 20.17 -2.10 2.92
CA GLN A 93 19.91 -3.45 2.42
C GLN A 93 18.41 -3.78 2.48
N ARG A 94 17.74 -3.46 3.60
CA ARG A 94 16.30 -3.70 3.75
C ARG A 94 15.45 -2.87 2.81
N LEU A 95 15.78 -1.58 2.64
CA LEU A 95 15.09 -0.73 1.68
C LEU A 95 15.20 -1.32 0.28
N LYS A 96 16.39 -1.76 -0.13
CA LYS A 96 16.63 -2.41 -1.42
C LYS A 96 15.82 -3.71 -1.56
N GLU A 97 15.84 -4.57 -0.54
CA GLU A 97 15.07 -5.82 -0.55
C GLU A 97 13.56 -5.57 -0.69
N VAL A 98 13.02 -4.59 0.03
CA VAL A 98 11.61 -4.20 -0.08
C VAL A 98 11.32 -3.64 -1.46
N GLN A 99 12.19 -2.78 -2.02
CA GLN A 99 12.03 -2.25 -3.37
C GLN A 99 12.00 -3.36 -4.43
N ASP A 100 12.92 -4.32 -4.35
CA ASP A 100 13.02 -5.43 -5.31
C ASP A 100 11.81 -6.36 -5.20
N LYS A 101 11.40 -6.72 -3.97
CA LYS A 101 10.23 -7.57 -3.72
C LYS A 101 8.92 -6.91 -4.13
N LEU A 102 8.72 -5.63 -3.77
CA LEU A 102 7.52 -4.86 -4.19
C LEU A 102 7.46 -4.71 -5.70
N THR A 103 8.60 -4.46 -6.36
CA THR A 103 8.66 -4.40 -7.82
C THR A 103 8.24 -5.73 -8.44
N SER A 104 8.76 -6.85 -7.92
CA SER A 104 8.43 -8.18 -8.42
C SER A 104 6.95 -8.52 -8.24
N ILE A 105 6.39 -8.31 -7.04
CA ILE A 105 5.01 -8.68 -6.76
C ILE A 105 4.01 -7.79 -7.52
N LEU A 106 4.31 -6.51 -7.72
CA LEU A 106 3.45 -5.62 -8.51
C LEU A 106 3.41 -6.06 -9.98
N LYS A 107 4.55 -6.43 -10.58
CA LYS A 107 4.59 -6.99 -11.95
C LYS A 107 3.69 -8.23 -12.09
N GLN A 108 3.66 -9.08 -11.07
CA GLN A 108 2.90 -10.33 -11.07
C GLN A 108 1.41 -10.11 -10.83
N LYS A 109 1.04 -9.30 -9.83
CA LYS A 109 -0.35 -9.17 -9.36
C LYS A 109 -1.18 -8.20 -10.19
N VAL A 110 -0.58 -7.13 -10.72
CA VAL A 110 -1.34 -6.08 -11.43
C VAL A 110 -2.04 -6.61 -12.69
N MET A 111 -1.42 -7.55 -13.39
CA MET A 111 -2.00 -8.18 -14.59
C MET A 111 -3.24 -9.04 -14.28
N LEU A 112 -3.38 -9.50 -13.04
CA LEU A 112 -4.45 -10.40 -12.60
C LEU A 112 -5.68 -9.64 -12.10
N LEU A 113 -5.57 -8.33 -11.92
CA LEU A 113 -6.67 -7.51 -11.43
C LEU A 113 -7.75 -7.42 -12.50
N GLU A 114 -8.99 -7.73 -12.15
CA GLU A 114 -10.12 -7.69 -13.09
C GLU A 114 -10.86 -6.36 -13.05
N SER A 115 -10.80 -5.66 -11.92
CA SER A 115 -11.67 -4.51 -11.62
C SER A 115 -11.19 -3.17 -12.17
N ILE A 116 -9.89 -3.03 -12.47
CA ILE A 116 -9.32 -1.78 -12.95
C ILE A 116 -9.17 -1.76 -14.48
N ALA A 117 -9.33 -0.59 -15.09
CA ALA A 117 -9.19 -0.40 -16.53
C ALA A 117 -7.72 -0.53 -16.99
N PRO A 118 -7.44 -0.86 -18.27
CA PRO A 118 -6.07 -0.95 -18.79
C PRO A 118 -5.23 0.32 -18.62
N SER A 119 -5.88 1.49 -18.69
CA SER A 119 -5.26 2.80 -18.52
C SER A 119 -4.96 3.16 -17.06
N GLU A 120 -5.59 2.49 -16.11
CA GLU A 120 -5.42 2.73 -14.68
C GLU A 120 -4.14 2.10 -14.13
N SER A 121 -3.79 2.51 -12.91
CA SER A 121 -2.55 2.15 -12.26
C SER A 121 -2.77 1.57 -10.86
N VAL A 122 -1.80 0.77 -10.43
CA VAL A 122 -1.63 0.41 -9.02
C VAL A 122 -0.44 1.16 -8.48
N SER A 123 -0.65 1.93 -7.42
CA SER A 123 0.38 2.70 -6.75
C SER A 123 0.53 2.25 -5.30
N VAL A 124 1.77 2.03 -4.87
CA VAL A 124 2.12 1.69 -3.48
C VAL A 124 2.98 2.81 -2.91
N ILE A 125 2.54 3.40 -1.81
CA ILE A 125 3.20 4.49 -1.10
C ILE A 125 3.80 3.94 0.19
N LEU A 126 5.11 3.76 0.18
CA LEU A 126 5.88 3.34 1.34
C LEU A 126 6.35 4.58 2.11
N ASN A 127 5.74 4.86 3.25
CA ASN A 127 6.19 5.93 4.16
C ASN A 127 7.23 5.33 5.12
N ILE A 128 8.39 5.96 5.21
CA ILE A 128 9.54 5.43 5.94
C ILE A 128 9.82 6.33 7.14
N LEU A 129 9.65 5.76 8.33
CA LEU A 129 10.10 6.38 9.56
C LEU A 129 11.60 6.14 9.73
N ASN A 130 12.36 7.22 9.67
CA ASN A 130 13.78 7.19 9.98
C ASN A 130 14.00 7.21 11.49
N THR A 131 14.22 6.04 12.08
CA THR A 131 14.46 5.88 13.52
C THR A 131 15.87 6.30 13.96
N ASN A 132 16.78 6.57 13.01
CA ASN A 132 18.19 6.86 13.26
C ASN A 132 18.69 8.03 12.38
N PRO A 133 18.08 9.24 12.44
CA PRO A 133 18.33 10.31 11.48
C PRO A 133 19.76 10.83 11.49
N ALA A 134 20.45 10.81 12.63
CA ALA A 134 21.86 11.20 12.74
C ALA A 134 22.79 10.29 11.91
N TYR A 135 22.44 9.01 11.75
CA TYR A 135 23.24 8.04 11.02
C TYR A 135 22.72 7.78 9.61
N LEU A 136 21.47 8.14 9.31
CA LEU A 136 20.79 7.91 8.04
C LEU A 136 20.21 9.21 7.44
N PRO A 137 21.00 10.29 7.24
CA PRO A 137 20.47 11.57 6.73
C PRO A 137 19.91 11.47 5.30
N GLU A 138 20.35 10.47 4.54
CA GLU A 138 19.96 10.26 3.15
C GLU A 138 18.80 9.27 2.99
N MET A 139 18.24 8.73 4.08
CA MET A 139 17.09 7.82 4.01
C MET A 139 15.88 8.59 3.45
N PRO A 140 15.23 8.11 2.37
CA PRO A 140 14.01 8.74 1.89
C PRO A 140 12.90 8.63 2.94
N SER A 141 12.07 9.67 3.05
CA SER A 141 10.85 9.65 3.88
C SER A 141 9.71 8.92 3.19
N GLN A 142 9.75 8.85 1.85
CA GLN A 142 8.73 8.16 1.07
C GLN A 142 9.32 7.53 -0.20
N VAL A 143 8.82 6.34 -0.54
CA VAL A 143 9.06 5.69 -1.83
C VAL A 143 7.71 5.32 -2.45
N ILE A 144 7.46 5.81 -3.66
CA ILE A 144 6.26 5.50 -4.44
C ILE A 144 6.61 4.54 -5.56
N PHE A 145 5.91 3.42 -5.60
CA PHE A 145 5.89 2.47 -6.71
C PHE A 145 4.61 2.69 -7.50
N SER A 146 4.69 2.76 -8.82
CA SER A 146 3.50 2.89 -9.67
C SER A 146 3.63 2.02 -10.91
N VAL A 147 2.58 1.26 -11.21
CA VAL A 147 2.52 0.30 -12.32
C VAL A 147 1.21 0.51 -13.06
N LYS A 148 1.28 0.73 -14.38
CA LYS A 148 0.08 0.78 -15.22
C LYS A 148 -0.33 -0.64 -15.59
N LYS A 149 -1.63 -0.94 -15.60
CA LYS A 149 -2.11 -2.29 -15.96
C LYS A 149 -1.69 -2.71 -17.36
N GLN A 150 -1.80 -1.81 -18.34
CA GLN A 150 -1.37 -2.06 -19.72
C GLN A 150 0.16 -2.17 -19.92
N ASP A 151 0.98 -1.80 -18.93
CA ASP A 151 2.45 -1.83 -19.00
C ASP A 151 3.05 -2.42 -17.72
N ALA A 152 2.48 -3.54 -17.27
CA ALA A 152 2.83 -4.11 -15.97
C ALA A 152 4.28 -4.58 -15.85
N ALA A 153 5.02 -4.70 -16.96
CA ALA A 153 6.45 -5.03 -16.95
C ALA A 153 7.32 -3.88 -16.40
N ARG A 154 6.83 -2.64 -16.44
CA ARG A 154 7.55 -1.45 -16.02
C ARG A 154 6.97 -0.88 -14.73
N VAL A 155 7.79 -0.88 -13.68
CA VAL A 155 7.47 -0.26 -12.39
C VAL A 155 8.23 1.05 -12.28
N SER A 156 7.50 2.15 -12.12
CA SER A 156 8.09 3.45 -11.81
C SER A 156 8.35 3.52 -10.31
N ILE A 157 9.57 3.87 -9.92
CA ILE A 157 9.95 4.06 -8.51
C ILE A 157 10.39 5.51 -8.36
N LYS A 158 9.80 6.23 -7.40
CA LYS A 158 10.15 7.60 -7.04
C LYS A 158 10.40 7.71 -5.55
N SER A 159 11.52 8.30 -5.18
CA SER A 159 11.90 8.51 -3.77
C SER A 159 11.85 9.99 -3.43
N TYR A 160 11.35 10.31 -2.25
CA TYR A 160 11.23 11.68 -1.73
C TYR A 160 11.94 11.78 -0.36
N LYS A 161 12.46 12.98 -0.08
CA LYS A 161 13.03 13.36 1.22
C LYS A 161 12.00 14.14 2.03
#